data_AF-U5HSJ6-F1
#
_entry.id   AF-U5HSJ6-F1
#
_cell.length_a   1.000
_cell.length_b   1.000
_cell.length_c   1.000
_cell.angle_alpha   90.00
_cell.angle_beta   90.00
_cell.angle_gamma   90.00
#
_symmetry.space_group_name_H-M   'P 1'
#
loop_
_entity.id
_entity.type
_entity.pdbx_description
1 polymer ?
#
loop_
_entity_poly.entity_id
_entity_poly.type
_entity_poly.pdbx_seq_one_letter_code
_entity_poly.pdbx_strand_id
1 'polypeptide(L)'
;MMILNMWIVFILMFIMGNLIFVSKYKHLLIVLLSLEFIVLSIFFFLLTYLIFIEYDMYILMLFLVFSVCEGALGLSILVSMIRPQGNDYFQSFNLL
;
A
#
# COMPACT_ATOMS: atom_id res chain seq x y z
N MET A 1 -1.27 -15.65 -23.58
CA MET A 1 -1.41 -14.20 -23.84
C MET A 1 -2.04 -13.47 -22.67
N MET A 2 -3.17 -13.95 -22.12
CA MET A 2 -3.88 -13.28 -21.01
C MET A 2 -3.02 -13.08 -19.76
N ILE A 3 -2.22 -14.09 -19.38
CA ILE A 3 -1.35 -13.98 -18.20
C ILE A 3 -0.23 -12.95 -18.36
N LEU A 4 0.32 -12.81 -19.57
CA LEU A 4 1.35 -11.83 -19.85
C LEU A 4 0.78 -10.41 -19.75
N ASN A 5 -0.49 -10.23 -20.14
CA ASN A 5 -1.22 -8.98 -19.93
C ASN A 5 -1.45 -8.67 -18.43
N MET A 6 -1.80 -9.68 -17.63
CA MET A 6 -1.95 -9.51 -16.17
C MET A 6 -0.63 -9.07 -15.52
N TRP A 7 0.50 -9.63 -15.96
CA TRP A 7 1.83 -9.25 -15.46
C TRP A 7 2.21 -7.81 -15.84
N ILE A 8 1.87 -7.38 -17.07
CA ILE A 8 2.06 -5.99 -17.49
C ILE A 8 1.21 -5.05 -16.63
N VAL A 9 -0.05 -5.40 -16.36
CA VAL A 9 -0.93 -4.60 -15.49
C VAL A 9 -0.36 -4.49 -14.08
N PHE A 10 0.13 -5.59 -13.51
CA PHE A 10 0.80 -5.57 -12.20
C PHE A 10 1.98 -4.59 -12.17
N ILE A 11 2.89 -4.70 -13.14
CA ILE A 11 4.08 -3.84 -13.22
C ILE A 11 3.68 -2.37 -13.31
N LEU A 12 2.67 -2.04 -14.13
CA LEU A 12 2.16 -0.68 -14.26
C LEU A 12 1.58 -0.17 -12.94
N MET A 13 0.73 -0.97 -12.27
CA MET A 13 0.16 -0.59 -10.97
C MET A 13 1.23 -0.38 -9.92
N PHE A 14 2.20 -1.28 -9.82
CA PHE A 14 3.28 -1.17 -8.84
C PHE A 14 4.13 0.08 -9.09
N ILE A 15 4.54 0.34 -10.33
CA ILE A 15 5.33 1.53 -10.67
C ILE A 15 4.57 2.81 -10.37
N MET A 16 3.29 2.90 -10.76
CA MET A 16 2.48 4.09 -10.48
C MET A 16 2.30 4.33 -8.98
N GLY A 17 2.09 3.27 -8.20
CA GLY A 17 2.00 3.38 -6.74
C GLY A 17 3.28 3.93 -6.12
N ASN A 18 4.43 3.40 -6.53
CA ASN A 18 5.73 3.88 -6.06
C ASN A 18 6.01 5.33 -6.47
N LEU A 19 5.64 5.74 -7.69
CA LEU A 19 5.80 7.13 -8.14
C LEU A 19 4.95 8.10 -7.31
N ILE A 20 3.73 7.70 -6.92
CA ILE A 20 2.87 8.53 -6.06
C ILE A 20 3.47 8.62 -4.66
N PHE A 21 3.94 7.50 -4.10
CA PHE A 21 4.60 7.46 -2.80
C PHE A 21 5.81 8.40 -2.76
N VAL A 22 6.64 8.37 -3.80
CA VAL A 22 7.81 9.24 -3.91
C VAL A 22 7.45 10.68 -4.27
N SER A 23 6.29 11.02 -4.82
CA SER A 23 6.04 12.43 -5.23
C SER A 23 5.29 13.27 -4.19
N LYS A 24 4.54 12.64 -3.28
CA LYS A 24 3.57 13.32 -2.40
C LYS A 24 3.95 13.26 -0.91
N TYR A 25 5.17 13.67 -0.58
CA TYR A 25 5.69 13.67 0.80
C TYR A 25 5.00 14.62 1.79
N LYS A 26 4.14 15.54 1.32
CA LYS A 26 3.63 16.63 2.18
C LYS A 26 2.45 16.20 3.05
N HIS A 27 1.53 15.39 2.53
CA HIS A 27 0.32 14.99 3.24
C HIS A 27 0.41 13.50 3.58
N LEU A 28 0.46 13.19 4.88
CA LEU A 28 0.64 11.82 5.36
C LEU A 28 -0.50 10.88 4.94
N LEU A 29 -1.72 11.40 4.81
CA LEU A 29 -2.86 10.65 4.29
C LEU A 29 -2.64 10.16 2.86
N ILE A 30 -2.06 10.98 1.98
CA ILE A 30 -1.77 10.61 0.59
C ILE A 30 -0.69 9.52 0.54
N VAL A 31 0.27 9.58 1.46
CA VAL A 31 1.31 8.55 1.61
C VAL A 31 0.68 7.21 2.04
N LEU A 32 -0.19 7.20 3.05
CA LEU A 32 -0.90 5.99 3.49
C LEU A 32 -1.75 5.39 2.38
N LEU A 33 -2.50 6.21 1.63
CA LEU A 33 -3.32 5.75 0.52
C LEU A 33 -2.46 5.17 -0.63
N SER A 34 -1.27 5.73 -0.87
CA SER A 34 -0.34 5.17 -1.85
C SER A 34 0.25 3.82 -1.39
N LEU A 35 0.44 3.60 -0.09
CA LEU A 35 0.87 2.32 0.46
C LEU A 35 -0.21 1.24 0.30
N GLU A 36 -1.47 1.56 0.59
CA GLU A 36 -2.59 0.63 0.36
C GLU A 36 -2.69 0.23 -1.12
N PHE A 37 -2.46 1.18 -2.04
CA PHE A 37 -2.42 0.87 -3.47
C PHE A 37 -1.26 -0.07 -3.86
N ILE A 38 -0.09 0.09 -3.25
CA ILE A 38 1.05 -0.81 -3.45
C ILE A 38 0.72 -2.22 -2.92
N VAL A 39 0.13 -2.32 -1.72
CA VAL A 39 -0.32 -3.61 -1.15
C VAL A 39 -1.29 -4.32 -2.09
N LEU A 40 -2.26 -3.59 -2.66
CA LEU A 40 -3.22 -4.16 -3.62
C LEU A 40 -2.54 -4.68 -4.89
N SER A 41 -1.52 -3.99 -5.39
CA SER A 41 -0.75 -4.49 -6.54
C SER A 41 -0.02 -5.79 -6.21
N ILE A 42 0.55 -5.91 -5.01
CA ILE A 42 1.22 -7.13 -4.53
C ILE A 42 0.22 -8.27 -4.34
N PHE A 43 -0.98 -7.97 -3.81
CA PHE A 43 -2.06 -8.94 -3.70
C PHE A 43 -2.45 -9.52 -5.07
N PHE A 44 -2.59 -8.66 -6.09
CA PHE A 44 -2.91 -9.09 -7.44
C PHE A 44 -1.82 -10.00 -8.03
N PHE A 45 -0.55 -9.67 -7.80
CA PHE A 45 0.56 -10.53 -8.20
C PHE A 45 0.50 -11.91 -7.52
N LEU A 46 0.35 -11.94 -6.19
CA LEU A 46 0.28 -13.17 -5.41
C LEU A 46 -0.91 -14.05 -5.86
N LEU A 47 -2.04 -13.42 -6.20
CA LEU A 47 -3.22 -14.10 -6.72
C LEU A 47 -2.92 -14.78 -8.07
N THR A 48 -2.29 -14.07 -9.00
CA THR A 48 -1.91 -14.67 -10.30
C THR A 48 -0.86 -15.78 -10.15
N TYR A 49 0.04 -15.65 -9.17
CA TYR A 49 1.06 -16.65 -8.89
C TYR A 49 0.47 -17.94 -8.32
N LEU A 50 -0.45 -17.84 -7.34
CA LEU A 50 -1.10 -19.00 -6.73
C LEU A 50 -1.99 -19.76 -7.73
N ILE A 51 -2.71 -19.04 -8.59
CA ILE A 51 -3.48 -19.64 -9.69
C ILE A 51 -2.57 -20.45 -10.62
N PHE A 52 -1.35 -19.96 -10.88
CA PHE A 52 -0.40 -20.63 -11.77
C PHE A 52 0.12 -21.96 -11.23
N ILE A 53 0.20 -22.09 -9.91
CA ILE A 53 0.72 -23.28 -9.25
C ILE A 53 -0.43 -24.16 -8.71
N GLU A 54 -1.68 -23.77 -8.98
CA GLU A 54 -2.90 -24.45 -8.50
C GLU A 54 -2.91 -24.69 -6.98
N TYR A 55 -2.31 -23.77 -6.21
CA TYR A 55 -2.32 -23.81 -4.75
C TYR A 55 -3.59 -23.20 -4.17
N ASP A 56 -3.91 -23.61 -2.93
CA ASP A 56 -5.05 -23.06 -2.22
C ASP A 56 -4.90 -21.56 -1.92
N MET A 57 -6.01 -20.84 -2.12
CA MET A 57 -6.10 -19.39 -1.94
C MET A 57 -6.10 -18.94 -0.47
N TYR A 58 -5.94 -19.85 0.50
CA TYR A 58 -5.92 -19.50 1.93
C TYR A 58 -4.79 -18.53 2.30
N ILE A 59 -3.65 -18.62 1.61
CA ILE A 59 -2.49 -17.73 1.83
C ILE A 59 -2.85 -16.26 1.53
N LEU A 60 -3.74 -16.01 0.55
CA LEU A 60 -4.20 -14.66 0.22
C LEU A 60 -5.01 -14.02 1.35
N MET A 61 -5.81 -14.81 2.07
CA MET A 61 -6.56 -14.30 3.22
C MET A 61 -5.63 -13.91 4.36
N LEU A 62 -4.59 -14.70 4.64
CA LEU A 62 -3.59 -14.35 5.64
C LEU A 62 -2.86 -13.05 5.27
N PHE A 63 -2.48 -12.89 4.00
CA PHE A 63 -1.85 -11.66 3.50
C PHE A 63 -2.73 -10.43 3.74
N LEU A 64 -4.04 -10.52 3.43
CA LEU A 64 -4.96 -9.40 3.63
C LEU A 64 -5.08 -9.01 5.10
N VAL A 65 -5.15 -9.97 6.03
CA VAL A 65 -5.23 -9.67 7.47
C VAL A 65 -4.01 -8.86 7.93
N PHE A 66 -2.80 -9.29 7.56
CA PHE A 66 -1.58 -8.55 7.90
C PHE A 66 -1.57 -7.14 7.30
N SER A 67 -2.01 -7.00 6.04
CA SER A 67 -2.04 -5.68 5.41
C SER A 67 -3.01 -4.68 6.07
N VAL A 68 -4.17 -5.16 6.53
CA VAL A 68 -5.14 -4.30 7.22
C VAL A 68 -4.61 -3.91 8.60
N CYS A 69 -3.88 -4.79 9.28
CA CYS A 69 -3.22 -4.46 10.55
C CYS A 69 -2.17 -3.37 10.38
N GLU A 70 -1.34 -3.41 9.33
CA GLU A 70 -0.38 -2.34 9.03
C GLU A 70 -1.09 -1.02 8.70
N GLY A 71 -2.18 -1.07 7.93
CA GLY A 71 -3.02 0.11 7.65
C GLY A 71 -3.60 0.74 8.92
N ALA A 72 -4.14 -0.08 9.83
CA ALA A 72 -4.67 0.37 11.11
C ALA A 72 -3.59 1.01 12.01
N LEU A 73 -2.39 0.42 12.05
CA LEU A 73 -1.23 1.01 12.73
C LEU A 73 -0.85 2.37 12.11
N GLY A 74 -0.77 2.46 10.78
CA GLY A 74 -0.48 3.71 10.07
C GLY A 74 -1.48 4.84 10.36
N LEU A 75 -2.77 4.52 10.38
CA LEU A 75 -3.83 5.47 10.75
C LEU A 75 -3.75 5.90 12.21
N SER A 76 -3.45 4.98 13.14
CA SER A 76 -3.29 5.33 14.55
C SER A 76 -2.16 6.33 14.78
N ILE A 77 -1.06 6.19 14.03
CA ILE A 77 0.07 7.12 14.04
C ILE A 77 -0.39 8.47 13.48
N LEU A 78 -1.10 8.49 12.35
CA LEU A 78 -1.66 9.74 11.79
C LEU A 78 -2.53 10.48 12.82
N VAL A 79 -3.43 9.79 13.52
CA VAL A 79 -4.27 10.41 14.57
C VAL A 79 -3.43 10.92 15.75
N SER A 80 -2.30 10.29 16.06
CA SER A 80 -1.37 10.79 17.09
C SER A 80 -0.62 12.05 16.66
N MET A 81 -0.35 12.23 15.37
CA MET A 81 0.35 13.39 14.81
C MET A 81 -0.55 14.63 14.70
N ILE A 82 -1.84 14.43 14.42
CA ILE A 82 -2.80 15.54 14.25
C ILE A 82 -3.15 16.20 15.59
N ARG A 83 -3.25 15.42 16.68
CA ARG A 83 -3.63 15.94 18.01
C ARG A 83 -2.74 17.07 18.57
N PRO A 84 -1.40 17.04 18.44
CA PRO A 84 -0.54 18.11 18.94
C PRO A 84 -0.36 19.31 17.98
N GLN A 85 -0.39 19.12 16.66
CA GLN A 85 0.00 20.17 15.70
C GLN A 85 -1.14 20.63 14.76
N GLY A 86 -2.31 20.00 14.85
CA GLY A 86 -3.53 20.40 14.14
C GLY A 86 -3.42 20.37 12.61
N ASN A 87 -2.32 19.85 12.06
CA ASN A 87 -2.00 19.96 10.64
C ASN A 87 -1.34 18.67 10.14
N ASP A 88 -1.82 18.15 9.00
CA ASP A 88 -1.40 16.88 8.40
C ASP A 88 -0.06 16.95 7.65
N TYR A 89 0.69 18.04 7.81
CA TYR A 89 1.90 18.30 7.06
C TYR A 89 3.12 17.74 7.78
N PHE A 90 3.95 16.98 7.05
CA PHE A 90 5.24 16.49 7.54
C PHE A 90 6.19 17.60 8.04
N GLN A 91 5.97 18.85 7.62
CA GLN A 91 6.87 19.97 7.87
C GLN A 91 6.82 20.52 9.30
N SER A 92 5.86 20.11 10.13
CA SER A 92 5.83 20.44 11.57
C SER A 92 6.71 19.53 12.43
N PHE A 93 7.30 18.47 11.85
CA PHE A 93 8.23 17.56 12.52
C PHE A 93 9.70 17.99 12.48
N ASN A 94 10.00 19.28 12.25
CA ASN A 94 11.36 19.82 12.29
C ASN A 94 12.00 19.86 13.71
N LEU A 95 11.48 19.09 14.66
CA LEU A 95 12.01 18.98 16.03
C LEU A 95 13.03 17.83 16.19
N LEU A 96 13.32 17.09 15.11
CA LEU A 96 14.40 16.12 14.96
C LEU A 96 15.27 16.52 13.77
#